data_AF-A0A3D3FD99-F1
#
_entry.id   AF-A0A3D3FD99-F1
#
_cell.length_a   1.000
_cell.length_b   1.000
_cell.length_c   1.000
_cell.angle_alpha   90.00
_cell.angle_beta   90.00
_cell.angle_gamma   90.00
#
_symmetry.space_group_name_H-M   'P 1'
#
loop_
_entity.id
_entity.type
_entity.pdbx_description
1 polymer ?
#
loop_
_entity_poly.entity_id
_entity_poly.type
_entity_poly.pdbx_seq_one_letter_code
_entity_poly.pdbx_strand_id
1 'polypeptide(L)'
;NVDIVTLAMNMYSQGVDPKLNFSDIHHVRDIYEHCTGMKVPPRQPYAGDLVFTAFSGSHQDAIKKGVDYMHTHQRPYWEVPYLPIDPADVGREYEPVIRINSQSGKGGAAFVMQQSFGFNMPKAMHPEFGAVVKQACDKAGRELMPKEIYSLFNEEYLEVNSPYNLKSYKLHEENEEGAAGSNPVQFEGNLCFQHEDHPIRAVGNGPIDAFFRALEQVGVQNYKFVTYQEHA
;
A
#
# COMPACT_ATOMS: atom_id res chain seq x y z
N ASN A 1 -28.58 -30.20 -11.82
CA ASN A 1 -27.88 -30.28 -13.13
C ASN A 1 -26.40 -30.05 -12.92
N VAL A 2 -25.56 -30.55 -13.82
CA VAL A 2 -24.12 -30.22 -13.82
C VAL A 2 -23.94 -28.75 -14.20
N ASP A 3 -22.92 -28.10 -13.63
CA ASP A 3 -22.52 -26.75 -14.00
C ASP A 3 -21.73 -26.77 -15.31
N ILE A 4 -22.30 -26.18 -16.37
CA ILE A 4 -21.71 -26.13 -17.70
C ILE A 4 -20.47 -25.23 -17.78
N VAL A 5 -20.42 -24.16 -16.97
CA VAL A 5 -19.27 -23.25 -16.88
C VAL A 5 -18.09 -24.01 -16.32
N THR A 6 -18.29 -24.75 -15.23
CA THR A 6 -17.24 -25.55 -14.60
C THR A 6 -16.73 -26.63 -15.56
N LEU A 7 -17.62 -27.33 -16.27
CA LEU A 7 -17.22 -28.37 -17.23
C LEU A 7 -16.39 -27.79 -18.38
N ALA A 8 -16.84 -26.70 -18.98
CA ALA A 8 -16.15 -26.03 -20.08
C ALA A 8 -14.79 -25.44 -19.64
N MET A 9 -14.74 -24.78 -18.49
CA MET A 9 -13.51 -24.17 -18.00
C MET A 9 -12.50 -25.19 -17.50
N ASN A 10 -12.94 -26.37 -17.02
CA ASN A 10 -12.05 -27.49 -16.76
C ASN A 10 -11.38 -27.97 -18.05
N MET A 11 -12.11 -28.09 -19.16
CA MET A 11 -11.54 -28.42 -20.47
C MET A 11 -10.53 -27.34 -20.92
N TYR A 12 -10.94 -26.06 -20.84
CA TYR A 12 -10.10 -24.91 -21.19
C TYR A 12 -8.78 -24.91 -20.42
N SER A 13 -8.83 -25.08 -19.09
CA SER A 13 -7.63 -25.08 -18.23
C SER A 13 -6.66 -26.23 -18.54
N GLN A 14 -7.10 -27.24 -19.28
CA GLN A 14 -6.28 -28.37 -19.73
C GLN A 14 -5.94 -28.30 -21.23
N GLY A 15 -6.16 -27.15 -21.89
CA GLY A 15 -5.83 -26.93 -23.29
C GLY A 15 -6.81 -27.55 -24.29
N VAL A 16 -8.03 -27.90 -23.86
CA VAL A 16 -9.09 -28.44 -24.73
C VAL A 16 -10.14 -27.37 -24.97
N ASP A 17 -10.38 -27.02 -26.23
CA ASP A 17 -11.38 -26.02 -26.62
C ASP A 17 -12.82 -26.49 -26.27
N PRO A 18 -13.53 -25.82 -25.35
CA PRO A 18 -14.86 -26.21 -24.92
C PRO A 18 -15.98 -25.85 -25.91
N LYS A 19 -15.66 -25.13 -27.00
CA LYS A 19 -16.65 -24.60 -27.98
C LYS A 19 -17.71 -23.67 -27.37
N LEU A 20 -17.42 -23.11 -26.21
CA LEU A 20 -18.23 -22.13 -25.49
C LEU A 20 -17.35 -20.94 -25.12
N ASN A 21 -17.93 -19.74 -25.14
CA ASN A 21 -17.21 -18.51 -24.83
C ASN A 21 -17.53 -18.05 -23.40
N PHE A 22 -16.50 -18.00 -22.56
CA PHE A 22 -16.56 -17.47 -21.19
C PHE A 22 -15.57 -16.33 -20.95
N SER A 23 -15.15 -15.63 -22.01
CA SER A 23 -14.23 -14.49 -21.92
C SER A 23 -14.77 -13.30 -21.11
N ASP A 24 -16.07 -13.29 -20.83
CA ASP A 24 -16.69 -12.40 -19.83
C ASP A 24 -17.59 -13.21 -18.90
N ILE A 25 -16.98 -13.81 -17.89
CA ILE A 25 -17.70 -14.66 -16.93
C ILE A 25 -18.58 -13.84 -15.98
N HIS A 26 -18.30 -12.55 -15.81
CA HIS A 26 -19.13 -11.63 -15.03
C HIS A 26 -20.48 -11.42 -15.70
N HIS A 27 -20.48 -11.14 -17.00
CA HIS A 27 -21.72 -11.00 -17.77
C HIS A 27 -22.58 -12.28 -17.72
N VAL A 28 -21.96 -13.45 -17.84
CA VAL A 28 -22.66 -14.74 -17.73
C VAL A 28 -23.28 -14.93 -16.34
N ARG A 29 -22.54 -14.59 -15.27
CA ARG A 29 -23.07 -14.61 -13.90
C ARG A 29 -24.25 -13.66 -13.75
N ASP A 30 -24.14 -12.43 -14.24
CA ASP A 30 -25.19 -11.42 -14.11
C ASP A 30 -26.50 -11.88 -14.77
N ILE A 31 -26.41 -12.47 -15.97
CA ILE A 31 -27.57 -13.07 -16.65
C ILE A 31 -28.17 -14.20 -15.80
N TYR A 32 -27.35 -15.11 -15.28
CA TYR A 32 -27.83 -16.22 -14.45
C TYR A 32 -28.56 -15.72 -13.20
N GLU A 33 -27.96 -14.77 -12.46
CA GLU A 33 -28.55 -14.24 -11.24
C GLU A 33 -29.84 -13.47 -11.54
N HIS A 34 -29.88 -12.72 -12.64
CA HIS A 34 -31.08 -12.01 -13.09
C HIS A 34 -32.22 -12.96 -13.49
N CYS A 35 -31.93 -13.96 -14.32
CA CYS A 35 -32.95 -14.87 -14.82
C CYS A 35 -33.49 -15.83 -13.76
N THR A 36 -32.67 -16.21 -12.77
CA THR A 36 -33.04 -17.23 -11.79
C THR A 36 -33.41 -16.66 -10.42
N GLY A 37 -33.01 -15.42 -10.11
CA GLY A 37 -33.12 -14.84 -8.77
C GLY A 37 -32.18 -15.48 -7.73
N MET A 38 -31.33 -16.43 -8.14
CA MET A 38 -30.33 -17.07 -7.28
C MET A 38 -29.02 -16.30 -7.31
N LYS A 39 -28.14 -16.57 -6.34
CA LYS A 39 -26.79 -16.00 -6.29
C LYS A 39 -25.73 -17.05 -6.59
N VAL A 40 -24.70 -16.66 -7.35
CA VAL A 40 -23.51 -17.49 -7.52
C VAL A 40 -22.70 -17.45 -6.21
N PRO A 41 -22.39 -18.60 -5.60
CA PRO A 41 -21.59 -18.62 -4.38
C PRO A 41 -20.21 -18.00 -4.56
N PRO A 42 -19.63 -17.33 -3.54
CA PRO A 42 -18.31 -16.68 -3.65
C PRO A 42 -17.15 -17.62 -4.03
N ARG A 43 -17.32 -18.93 -3.84
CA ARG A 43 -16.32 -19.96 -4.13
C ARG A 43 -16.68 -20.85 -5.33
N GLN A 44 -17.71 -20.48 -6.10
CA GLN A 44 -18.08 -21.22 -7.31
C GLN A 44 -16.91 -21.19 -8.29
N PRO A 45 -16.41 -22.34 -8.79
CA PRO A 45 -15.27 -22.38 -9.71
C PRO A 45 -15.40 -21.38 -10.84
N TYR A 46 -14.32 -20.64 -11.12
CA TYR A 46 -14.20 -19.62 -12.17
C TYR A 46 -15.07 -18.36 -12.00
N ALA A 47 -16.32 -18.47 -11.56
CA ALA A 47 -17.28 -17.36 -11.52
C ALA A 47 -17.41 -16.67 -10.14
N GLY A 48 -17.03 -17.35 -9.06
CA GLY A 48 -17.17 -16.83 -7.70
C GLY A 48 -16.27 -15.63 -7.41
N ASP A 49 -16.65 -14.81 -6.44
CA ASP A 49 -15.90 -13.60 -6.08
C ASP A 49 -14.48 -13.89 -5.57
N LEU A 50 -14.25 -15.03 -4.92
CA LEU A 50 -12.98 -15.32 -4.22
C LEU A 50 -12.03 -16.25 -4.98
N VAL A 51 -12.36 -16.66 -6.21
CA VAL A 51 -11.64 -17.74 -6.90
C VAL A 51 -10.31 -17.31 -7.52
N PHE A 52 -10.12 -16.02 -7.75
CA PHE A 52 -8.86 -15.42 -8.20
C PHE A 52 -8.22 -14.56 -7.10
N THR A 53 -8.48 -14.89 -5.85
CA THR A 53 -8.00 -14.15 -4.67
C THR A 53 -7.00 -14.98 -3.87
N ALA A 54 -5.87 -14.39 -3.51
CA ALA A 54 -4.92 -14.97 -2.56
C ALA A 54 -4.91 -14.19 -1.24
N PHE A 55 -5.21 -14.88 -0.14
CA PHE A 55 -5.20 -14.30 1.21
C PHE A 55 -3.85 -14.46 1.93
N SER A 56 -3.03 -15.43 1.51
CA SER A 56 -1.72 -15.68 2.11
C SER A 56 -0.65 -14.83 1.44
N GLY A 57 0.14 -14.09 2.23
CA GLY A 57 1.28 -13.33 1.72
C GLY A 57 2.30 -14.20 0.96
N SER A 58 2.49 -15.47 1.36
CA SER A 58 3.37 -16.38 0.61
C SER A 58 2.80 -16.78 -0.75
N HIS A 59 1.48 -16.91 -0.87
CA HIS A 59 0.84 -17.16 -2.16
C HIS A 59 0.88 -15.91 -3.03
N GLN A 60 0.65 -14.73 -2.44
CA GLN A 60 0.74 -13.44 -3.14
C GLN A 60 2.15 -13.21 -3.72
N ASP A 61 3.21 -13.48 -2.94
CA ASP A 61 4.60 -13.38 -3.41
C ASP A 61 4.91 -14.36 -4.56
N ALA A 62 4.45 -15.60 -4.45
CA ALA A 62 4.63 -16.59 -5.51
C ALA A 62 3.86 -16.25 -6.80
N ILE A 63 2.63 -15.75 -6.68
CA ILE A 63 1.84 -15.27 -7.82
C ILE A 63 2.55 -14.10 -8.49
N LYS A 64 3.01 -13.10 -7.71
CA LYS A 64 3.75 -11.95 -8.24
C LYS A 64 4.98 -12.38 -9.04
N LYS A 65 5.81 -13.28 -8.48
CA LYS A 65 6.97 -13.84 -9.19
C LYS A 65 6.60 -14.56 -10.47
N GLY A 66 5.51 -15.33 -10.48
CA GLY A 66 5.00 -16.01 -11.67
C GLY A 66 4.56 -15.03 -12.75
N VAL A 67 3.77 -14.02 -12.38
CA VAL A 67 3.30 -12.97 -13.30
C VAL A 67 4.48 -12.17 -13.88
N ASP A 68 5.42 -11.74 -13.05
CA ASP A 68 6.64 -11.04 -13.48
C ASP A 68 7.47 -11.90 -14.45
N TYR A 69 7.57 -13.21 -14.18
CA TYR A 69 8.25 -14.17 -15.06
C TYR A 69 7.55 -14.29 -16.42
N MET A 70 6.22 -14.40 -16.43
CA MET A 70 5.41 -14.46 -17.65
C MET A 70 5.61 -13.20 -18.54
N HIS A 71 5.59 -12.01 -17.94
CA HIS A 71 5.78 -10.75 -18.66
C HIS A 71 7.18 -10.61 -19.27
N THR A 72 8.20 -11.06 -18.54
CA THR A 72 9.61 -10.92 -18.96
C THR A 72 10.03 -11.95 -20.00
N HIS A 73 9.47 -13.16 -19.96
CA HIS A 73 9.93 -14.29 -20.79
C HIS A 73 8.95 -14.69 -21.92
N GLN A 74 7.78 -14.05 -22.03
CA GLN A 74 6.79 -14.27 -23.10
C GLN A 74 6.53 -15.77 -23.36
N ARG A 75 6.25 -16.50 -22.28
CA ARG A 75 6.06 -17.95 -22.30
C ARG A 75 4.76 -18.29 -23.05
N PRO A 76 4.73 -19.41 -23.80
CA PRO A 76 3.52 -19.83 -24.53
C PRO A 76 2.44 -20.45 -23.61
N TYR A 77 2.79 -20.79 -22.37
CA TYR A 77 1.89 -21.42 -21.40
C TYR A 77 1.78 -20.55 -20.15
N TRP A 78 0.60 -20.56 -19.52
CA TRP A 78 0.39 -19.93 -18.22
C TRP A 78 1.13 -20.71 -17.12
N GLU A 79 2.13 -20.07 -16.50
CA GLU A 79 3.03 -20.70 -15.51
C GLU A 79 3.01 -19.95 -14.16
N VAL A 80 1.84 -19.48 -13.71
CA VAL A 80 1.69 -18.75 -12.44
C VAL A 80 1.22 -19.66 -11.31
N PRO A 81 1.95 -19.76 -10.18
CA PRO A 81 1.54 -20.57 -9.03
C PRO A 81 0.15 -20.18 -8.49
N TYR A 82 -0.62 -21.16 -8.03
CA TYR A 82 -1.95 -21.00 -7.40
C TYR A 82 -3.08 -20.47 -8.29
N LEU A 83 -2.79 -19.95 -9.49
CA LEU A 83 -3.79 -19.53 -10.47
C LEU A 83 -3.84 -20.56 -11.61
N PRO A 84 -4.91 -21.37 -11.72
CA PRO A 84 -4.97 -22.45 -12.72
C PRO A 84 -5.12 -21.95 -14.17
N ILE A 85 -5.58 -20.71 -14.35
CA ILE A 85 -5.70 -20.00 -15.62
C ILE A 85 -5.31 -18.53 -15.40
N ASP A 86 -5.05 -17.80 -16.48
CA ASP A 86 -5.00 -16.35 -16.43
C ASP A 86 -6.42 -15.82 -16.14
N PRO A 87 -6.66 -15.05 -15.05
CA PRO A 87 -7.96 -14.44 -14.81
C PRO A 87 -8.44 -13.58 -15.99
N ALA A 88 -7.53 -12.96 -16.74
CA ALA A 88 -7.87 -12.11 -17.87
C ALA A 88 -8.57 -12.89 -19.00
N ASP A 89 -8.29 -14.19 -19.14
CA ASP A 89 -8.93 -15.06 -20.14
C ASP A 89 -10.46 -15.14 -19.99
N VAL A 90 -10.97 -14.86 -18.79
CA VAL A 90 -12.39 -14.87 -18.43
C VAL A 90 -12.94 -13.49 -18.05
N GLY A 91 -12.19 -12.43 -18.36
CA GLY A 91 -12.60 -11.05 -18.05
C GLY A 91 -12.52 -10.72 -16.56
N ARG A 92 -11.59 -11.37 -15.86
CA ARG A 92 -11.32 -11.18 -14.43
C ARG A 92 -9.90 -10.65 -14.23
N GLU A 93 -9.63 -10.18 -13.02
CA GLU A 93 -8.30 -9.82 -12.58
C GLU A 93 -7.91 -10.64 -11.36
N TYR A 94 -6.61 -10.85 -11.17
CA TYR A 94 -6.10 -11.32 -9.89
C TYR A 94 -6.24 -10.20 -8.86
N GLU A 95 -6.99 -10.46 -7.80
CA GLU A 95 -7.20 -9.51 -6.71
C GLU A 95 -6.30 -9.89 -5.50
N PRO A 96 -5.14 -9.24 -5.31
CA PRO A 96 -4.38 -9.40 -4.09
C PRO A 96 -5.16 -8.74 -2.95
N VAL A 97 -5.90 -9.56 -2.21
CA VAL A 97 -6.56 -9.11 -1.00
C VAL A 97 -5.50 -9.01 0.09
N ILE A 98 -4.86 -7.85 0.19
CA ILE A 98 -3.95 -7.54 1.29
C ILE A 98 -4.82 -7.13 2.47
N ARG A 99 -5.14 -8.10 3.32
CA ARG A 99 -5.89 -7.88 4.56
C ARG A 99 -4.96 -8.06 5.75
N ILE A 100 -5.02 -7.09 6.65
CA ILE A 100 -4.36 -7.19 7.95
C ILE A 100 -5.40 -7.53 8.99
N ASN A 101 -5.12 -8.61 9.71
CA ASN A 101 -5.82 -8.97 10.93
C ASN A 101 -4.91 -8.71 12.15
N SER A 102 -5.47 -8.88 13.34
CA SER A 102 -4.76 -8.67 14.61
C SER A 102 -3.59 -9.64 14.87
N GLN A 103 -3.45 -10.68 14.05
CA GLN A 103 -2.33 -11.63 14.07
C GLN A 103 -1.25 -11.32 13.03
N SER A 104 -1.46 -10.34 12.16
CA SER A 104 -0.47 -9.97 11.15
C SER A 104 0.78 -9.46 11.87
N GLY A 105 1.93 -10.04 11.52
CA GLY A 105 3.20 -9.72 12.17
C GLY A 105 3.59 -8.25 12.00
N LYS A 106 4.65 -7.83 12.71
CA LYS A 106 5.12 -6.43 12.80
C LYS A 106 5.35 -5.72 11.44
N GLY A 107 5.52 -6.47 10.35
CA GLY A 107 5.75 -5.93 9.01
C GLY A 107 4.52 -5.90 8.09
N GLY A 108 3.35 -6.40 8.53
CA GLY A 108 2.16 -6.47 7.67
C GLY A 108 1.72 -5.10 7.17
N ALA A 109 1.64 -4.12 8.08
CA ALA A 109 1.21 -2.76 7.76
C ALA A 109 2.18 -2.07 6.78
N ALA A 110 3.48 -2.27 7.00
CA ALA A 110 4.53 -1.80 6.10
C ALA A 110 4.40 -2.39 4.70
N PHE A 111 4.12 -3.69 4.60
CA PHE A 111 3.92 -4.35 3.32
C PHE A 111 2.71 -3.80 2.56
N VAL A 112 1.58 -3.56 3.25
CA VAL A 112 0.40 -2.90 2.64
C VAL A 112 0.78 -1.51 2.13
N MET A 113 1.44 -0.69 2.94
CA MET A 113 1.83 0.67 2.58
C MET A 113 2.75 0.71 1.35
N GLN A 114 3.71 -0.21 1.29
CA GLN A 114 4.60 -0.35 0.14
C GLN A 114 3.85 -0.83 -1.11
N GLN A 115 3.09 -1.92 -1.01
CA GLN A 115 2.50 -2.59 -2.16
C GLN A 115 1.26 -1.85 -2.72
N SER A 116 0.47 -1.19 -1.87
CA SER A 116 -0.75 -0.48 -2.28
C SER A 116 -0.53 1.02 -2.52
N PHE A 117 0.48 1.63 -1.91
CA PHE A 117 0.66 3.10 -1.92
C PHE A 117 2.09 3.55 -2.22
N GLY A 118 3.05 2.63 -2.42
CA GLY A 118 4.44 2.96 -2.75
C GLY A 118 5.30 3.46 -1.57
N PHE A 119 4.77 3.47 -0.34
CA PHE A 119 5.52 3.99 0.82
C PHE A 119 6.54 2.97 1.32
N ASN A 120 7.82 3.23 1.05
CA ASN A 120 8.94 2.49 1.63
C ASN A 120 9.23 2.95 3.06
N MET A 121 8.46 2.45 4.03
CA MET A 121 8.63 2.85 5.43
C MET A 121 9.95 2.30 6.02
N PRO A 122 10.71 3.13 6.76
CA PRO A 122 11.87 2.67 7.53
C PRO A 122 11.54 1.50 8.47
N LYS A 123 12.42 0.51 8.59
CA LYS A 123 12.22 -0.67 9.46
C LYS A 123 11.93 -0.32 10.93
N ALA A 124 12.45 0.82 11.39
CA ALA A 124 12.20 1.30 12.76
C ALA A 124 10.74 1.72 13.00
N MET A 125 10.03 2.16 11.95
CA MET A 125 8.61 2.55 12.04
C MET A 125 7.66 1.34 11.97
N HIS A 126 8.10 0.19 11.47
CA HIS A 126 7.22 -0.97 11.27
C HIS A 126 6.52 -1.42 12.56
N PRO A 127 7.23 -1.57 13.71
CA PRO A 127 6.58 -1.98 14.95
C PRO A 127 5.59 -0.94 15.49
N GLU A 128 5.91 0.35 15.35
CA GLU A 128 5.08 1.47 15.82
C GLU A 128 3.77 1.53 15.01
N PHE A 129 3.86 1.67 13.70
CA PHE A 129 2.69 1.72 12.83
C PHE A 129 1.90 0.40 12.85
N GLY A 130 2.59 -0.74 12.97
CA GLY A 130 1.95 -2.03 13.15
C GLY A 130 1.08 -2.11 14.42
N ALA A 131 1.46 -1.43 15.49
CA ALA A 131 0.66 -1.35 16.71
C ALA A 131 -0.62 -0.53 16.52
N VAL A 132 -0.52 0.61 15.81
CA VAL A 132 -1.66 1.47 15.44
C VAL A 132 -2.69 0.69 14.63
N VAL A 133 -2.25 0.03 13.56
CA VAL A 133 -3.12 -0.78 12.70
C VAL A 133 -3.73 -1.95 13.47
N LYS A 134 -2.97 -2.61 14.34
CA LYS A 134 -3.48 -3.70 15.18
C LYS A 134 -4.60 -3.21 16.11
N GLN A 135 -4.40 -2.09 16.79
CA GLN A 135 -5.40 -1.52 17.69
C GLN A 135 -6.69 -1.15 16.94
N ALA A 136 -6.57 -0.58 15.74
CA ALA A 136 -7.71 -0.26 14.89
C ALA A 136 -8.45 -1.52 14.42
N CYS A 137 -7.72 -2.58 14.05
CA CYS A 137 -8.29 -3.88 13.68
C CYS A 137 -9.04 -4.54 14.85
N ASP A 138 -8.43 -4.58 16.03
CA ASP A 138 -9.04 -5.12 17.25
C ASP A 138 -10.33 -4.36 17.61
N LYS A 139 -10.32 -3.03 17.48
CA LYS A 139 -11.50 -2.17 17.72
C LYS A 139 -12.61 -2.39 16.69
N ALA A 140 -12.25 -2.59 15.43
CA ALA A 140 -13.22 -2.83 14.36
C ALA A 140 -13.82 -4.25 14.42
N GLY A 141 -13.14 -5.20 15.08
CA GLY A 141 -13.54 -6.61 15.11
C GLY A 141 -13.49 -7.29 13.74
N ARG A 142 -12.80 -6.68 12.77
CA ARG A 142 -12.65 -7.17 11.40
C ARG A 142 -11.31 -6.74 10.82
N GLU A 143 -10.97 -7.35 9.70
CA GLU A 143 -9.79 -6.98 8.90
C GLU A 143 -9.97 -5.57 8.30
N LEU A 144 -8.86 -4.85 8.18
CA LEU A 144 -8.83 -3.51 7.58
C LEU A 144 -8.42 -3.59 6.11
N MET A 145 -9.09 -2.77 5.30
CA MET A 145 -8.76 -2.58 3.88
C MET A 145 -7.55 -1.65 3.73
N PRO A 146 -6.80 -1.73 2.61
CA PRO A 146 -5.62 -0.88 2.40
C PRO A 146 -5.89 0.62 2.59
N LYS A 147 -7.04 1.12 2.11
CA LYS A 147 -7.42 2.54 2.28
C LYS A 147 -7.61 2.94 3.74
N GLU A 148 -8.13 2.05 4.58
CA GLU A 148 -8.30 2.31 6.01
C GLU A 148 -6.94 2.35 6.71
N ILE A 149 -6.02 1.48 6.30
CA ILE A 149 -4.63 1.50 6.79
C ILE A 149 -3.94 2.81 6.38
N TYR A 150 -4.14 3.27 5.15
CA TYR A 150 -3.61 4.56 4.70
C TYR A 150 -4.19 5.75 5.48
N SER A 151 -5.48 5.75 5.79
CA SER A 151 -6.09 6.77 6.66
C SER A 151 -5.43 6.79 8.04
N LEU A 152 -5.20 5.63 8.66
CA LEU A 152 -4.48 5.53 9.94
C LEU A 152 -3.06 6.09 9.83
N PHE A 153 -2.38 5.87 8.71
CA PHE A 153 -1.05 6.44 8.47
C PHE A 153 -1.08 7.98 8.44
N ASN A 154 -2.06 8.55 7.73
CA ASN A 154 -2.21 10.00 7.66
C ASN A 154 -2.53 10.60 9.03
N GLU A 155 -3.47 10.01 9.76
CA GLU A 155 -3.84 10.46 11.11
C GLU A 155 -2.65 10.43 12.08
N GLU A 156 -1.82 9.38 12.02
CA GLU A 156 -0.71 9.19 12.95
C GLU A 156 0.52 10.03 12.61
N TYR A 157 0.82 10.26 11.32
CA TYR A 157 2.11 10.83 10.90
C TYR A 157 2.03 12.13 10.09
N LEU A 158 0.92 12.40 9.39
CA LEU A 158 0.82 13.56 8.49
C LEU A 158 -0.11 14.66 9.00
N GLU A 159 -1.20 14.28 9.66
CA GLU A 159 -2.25 15.19 10.15
C GLU A 159 -2.05 15.59 11.62
N VAL A 160 -0.80 15.50 12.10
CA VAL A 160 -0.42 15.83 13.47
C VAL A 160 -0.12 17.32 13.60
N ASN A 161 -1.05 18.05 14.23
CA ASN A 161 -0.96 19.51 14.43
C ASN A 161 -0.71 19.91 15.89
N SER A 162 -0.33 18.97 16.76
CA SER A 162 -0.11 19.20 18.19
C SER A 162 0.92 18.21 18.75
N PRO A 163 1.80 18.61 19.69
CA PRO A 163 1.89 19.95 20.30
C PRO A 163 2.59 20.99 19.41
N TYR A 164 3.21 20.55 18.32
CA TYR A 164 3.93 21.39 17.36
C TYR A 164 3.18 21.43 16.03
N ASN A 165 3.02 22.61 15.45
CA ASN A 165 2.43 22.78 14.12
C ASN A 165 3.21 23.81 13.31
N LEU A 166 3.93 23.34 12.29
CA LEU A 166 4.65 24.21 11.36
C LEU A 166 3.70 24.75 10.30
N LYS A 167 3.15 25.95 10.52
CA LYS A 167 2.13 26.57 9.66
C LYS A 167 2.65 26.96 8.28
N SER A 168 3.89 27.40 8.21
CA SER A 168 4.53 27.84 6.97
C SER A 168 6.04 27.84 7.13
N TYR A 169 6.76 27.55 6.05
CA TYR A 169 8.21 27.72 6.02
C TYR A 169 8.73 28.11 4.63
N LYS A 170 9.95 28.63 4.60
CA LYS A 170 10.74 28.95 3.41
C LYS A 170 12.17 28.46 3.62
N LEU A 171 12.76 27.94 2.55
CA LEU A 171 14.17 27.57 2.49
C LEU A 171 14.85 28.47 1.45
N HIS A 172 15.97 29.07 1.84
CA HIS A 172 16.83 29.85 0.96
C HIS A 172 18.22 29.23 0.95
N GLU A 173 18.69 28.81 -0.23
CA GLU A 173 20.06 28.34 -0.43
C GLU A 173 20.94 29.55 -0.79
N GLU A 174 21.98 29.80 0.02
CA GLU A 174 22.99 30.80 -0.30
C GLU A 174 24.09 30.14 -1.12
N ASN A 175 24.05 30.33 -2.44
CA ASN A 175 25.12 29.91 -3.33
C ASN A 175 26.26 30.95 -3.28
N GLU A 176 27.26 30.75 -2.43
CA GLU A 176 28.53 31.46 -2.57
C GLU A 176 29.34 30.82 -3.70
N GLU A 177 29.52 31.55 -4.81
CA GLU A 177 30.40 31.13 -5.90
C GLU A 177 31.84 30.92 -5.39
N GLY A 178 32.26 29.65 -5.28
CA GLY A 178 33.64 29.27 -4.96
C GLY A 178 33.85 28.51 -3.65
N ALA A 179 32.81 28.26 -2.84
CA ALA A 179 32.94 27.43 -1.64
C ALA A 179 32.93 25.93 -1.99
N ALA A 180 34.05 25.25 -1.77
CA ALA A 180 34.11 23.79 -1.80
C ALA A 180 33.46 23.23 -0.51
N GLY A 181 32.13 23.19 -0.46
CA GLY A 181 31.34 22.72 0.70
C GLY A 181 29.84 22.68 0.43
N SER A 182 29.07 22.18 1.40
CA SER A 182 27.59 22.28 1.38
C SER A 182 27.21 23.75 1.50
N ASN A 183 26.39 24.26 0.57
CA ASN A 183 25.92 25.63 0.62
C ASN A 183 25.05 25.83 1.87
N PRO A 184 25.28 26.90 2.65
CA PRO A 184 24.45 27.17 3.81
C PRO A 184 22.98 27.34 3.39
N VAL A 185 22.09 26.69 4.13
CA VAL A 185 20.65 26.77 3.93
C VAL A 185 20.06 27.57 5.07
N GLN A 186 19.33 28.63 4.72
CA GLN A 186 18.56 29.42 5.65
C GLN A 186 17.12 28.92 5.70
N PHE A 187 16.67 28.54 6.89
CA PHE A 187 15.28 28.21 7.18
C PHE A 187 14.57 29.41 7.82
N GLU A 188 13.37 29.73 7.36
CA GLU A 188 12.44 30.66 8.02
C GLU A 188 11.06 29.99 8.13
N GLY A 189 10.44 30.03 9.30
CA GLY A 189 9.12 29.44 9.48
C GLY A 189 8.32 30.04 10.63
N ASN A 190 7.04 29.66 10.71
CA ASN A 190 6.17 29.99 11.83
C ASN A 190 5.69 28.69 12.49
N LEU A 191 6.18 28.43 13.70
CA LEU A 191 5.85 27.26 14.49
C LEU A 191 4.82 27.63 15.55
N CYS A 192 3.63 27.03 15.48
CA CYS A 192 2.67 27.11 16.57
C CYS A 192 3.05 26.07 17.64
N PHE A 193 3.35 26.55 18.85
CA PHE A 193 3.70 25.75 20.02
C PHE A 193 3.16 26.43 21.28
N GLN A 194 2.63 25.65 22.23
CA GLN A 194 1.97 26.16 23.45
C GLN A 194 0.82 27.15 23.17
N HIS A 195 0.11 26.99 22.05
CA HIS A 195 -0.96 27.88 21.58
C HIS A 195 -0.50 29.29 21.15
N GLU A 196 0.81 29.49 20.96
CA GLU A 196 1.38 30.74 20.45
C GLU A 196 2.16 30.49 19.16
N ASP A 197 2.19 31.50 18.29
CA ASP A 197 2.94 31.47 17.03
C ASP A 197 4.35 32.00 17.27
N HIS A 198 5.35 31.16 17.01
CA HIS A 198 6.76 31.46 17.17
C HIS A 198 7.43 31.57 15.80
N PRO A 199 7.80 32.79 15.37
CA PRO A 199 8.65 32.94 14.19
C PRO A 199 10.04 32.39 14.51
N ILE A 200 10.50 31.42 13.72
CA ILE A 200 11.78 30.74 13.90
C ILE A 200 12.64 30.89 12.65
N ARG A 201 13.94 31.14 12.82
CA ARG A 201 14.88 31.32 11.70
C ARG A 201 16.28 30.88 12.09
N ALA A 202 16.89 30.02 11.29
CA ALA A 202 18.29 29.64 11.48
C ALA A 202 18.98 29.26 10.17
N VAL A 203 20.31 29.27 10.19
CA VAL A 203 21.17 28.82 9.09
C VAL A 203 21.85 27.51 9.51
N GLY A 204 21.80 26.52 8.63
CA GLY A 204 22.43 25.22 8.80
C GLY A 204 23.19 24.77 7.57
N ASN A 205 23.90 23.66 7.68
CA ASN A 205 24.61 23.03 6.56
C ASN A 205 23.69 22.26 5.59
N GLY A 206 22.37 22.37 5.78
CA GLY A 206 21.31 21.75 4.99
C GLY A 206 19.94 22.10 5.60
N PRO A 207 18.83 21.78 4.93
CA PRO A 207 17.48 22.16 5.37
C PRO A 207 17.11 21.54 6.72
N ILE A 208 17.52 20.29 6.97
CA ILE A 208 17.26 19.58 8.22
C ILE A 208 18.01 20.22 9.39
N ASP A 209 19.31 20.48 9.24
CA ASP A 209 20.13 21.14 10.27
C ASP A 209 19.61 22.56 10.55
N ALA A 210 19.27 23.32 9.50
CA ALA A 210 18.70 24.65 9.65
C ALA A 210 17.37 24.63 10.42
N PHE A 211 16.47 23.69 10.12
CA PHE A 211 15.22 23.53 10.86
C PHE A 211 15.45 23.18 12.33
N PHE A 212 16.33 22.22 12.63
CA PHE A 212 16.62 21.83 14.02
C PHE A 212 17.24 22.97 14.83
N ARG A 213 18.17 23.74 14.26
CA ARG A 213 18.70 24.95 14.92
C ARG A 213 17.63 26.00 15.17
N ALA A 214 16.63 26.10 14.28
CA ALA A 214 15.50 27.01 14.45
C ALA A 214 14.58 26.56 15.60
N LEU A 215 14.39 25.24 15.80
CA LEU A 215 13.63 24.69 16.93
C LEU A 215 14.29 24.95 18.29
N GLU A 216 15.61 24.97 18.37
CA GLU A 216 16.33 25.27 19.62
C GLU A 216 15.98 26.66 20.19
N GLN A 217 15.66 27.62 19.31
CA GLN A 217 15.31 29.00 19.68
C GLN A 217 14.02 29.09 20.50
N VAL A 218 13.11 28.12 20.33
CA VAL A 218 11.82 28.05 21.02
C VAL A 218 11.83 27.00 22.14
N GLY A 219 13.01 26.58 22.58
CA GLY A 219 13.19 25.68 23.73
C GLY A 219 12.86 24.21 23.44
N VAL A 220 12.70 23.83 22.18
CA VAL A 220 12.51 22.44 21.78
C VAL A 220 13.89 21.79 21.67
N GLN A 221 14.32 21.11 22.73
CA GLN A 221 15.70 20.60 22.85
C GLN A 221 15.77 19.10 23.17
N ASN A 222 14.65 18.46 23.53
CA ASN A 222 14.58 17.06 23.94
C ASN A 222 14.35 16.10 22.77
N TYR A 223 15.17 16.19 21.71
CA TYR A 223 15.15 15.24 20.61
C TYR A 223 16.58 14.89 20.18
N LYS A 224 16.73 13.78 19.48
CA LYS A 224 17.97 13.38 18.83
C LYS A 224 17.67 12.97 17.41
N PHE A 225 18.33 13.59 16.45
CA PHE A 225 18.29 13.12 15.07
C PHE A 225 19.05 11.79 14.97
N VAL A 226 18.34 10.71 14.63
CA VAL A 226 18.91 9.35 14.59
C VAL A 226 19.18 8.90 13.16
N THR A 227 18.23 9.11 12.26
CA THR A 227 18.31 8.61 10.88
C THR A 227 17.39 9.42 9.97
N TYR A 228 17.70 9.41 8.67
CA TYR A 228 16.91 9.98 7.59
C TYR A 228 16.99 9.07 6.38
N GLN A 229 15.85 8.84 5.73
CA GLN A 229 15.72 8.07 4.51
C GLN A 229 14.73 8.77 3.60
N GLU A 230 15.10 8.89 2.34
CA GLU A 230 14.29 9.50 1.28
C GLU A 230 14.36 8.61 0.05
N HIS A 231 13.23 8.48 -0.65
CA HIS A 231 13.09 7.62 -1.82
C HIS A 231 12.25 8.36 -2.88
N ALA A 232 12.53 8.09 -4.15
CA ALA A 232 11.80 8.62 -5.31
C ALA A 232 10.48 7.88 -5.56
#